data_AF-A0AA35VAV7-F1
#
_entry.id   AF-A0AA35VAV7-F1
#
_cell.length_a   1.000
_cell.length_b   1.000
_cell.length_c   1.000
_cell.angle_alpha   90.00
_cell.angle_beta   90.00
_cell.angle_gamma   90.00
#
_symmetry.space_group_name_H-M   'P 1'
#
loop_
_entity.id
_entity.type
_entity.pdbx_description
1 polymer ?
#
loop_
_entity_poly.entity_id
_entity_poly.type
_entity_poly.pdbx_seq_one_letter_code
_entity_poly.pdbx_strand_id
1 'polypeptide(L)'
;MKQLRVLHKQTKKKAKELKKEVDCLSERNQSLVADLSRSIGQQEELKKLNQDLQMRIDDALIHRTSSSLKKVDTFLARVDQGAEELRWVVKEGIPLFVRALLDSSDFSIVNATLHTSSIQLGLHQDCVGLKEKYPEELKDKSVLYSYPDAQRQIIDRISEMTTYKYSFLSALGE
;
A
#
# COMPACT_ATOMS: atom_id res chain seq x y z
N MET A 1 39.38 75.28 -67.89
CA MET A 1 37.94 75.49 -67.59
C MET A 1 37.01 74.31 -67.93
N LYS A 2 37.13 73.63 -69.10
CA LYS A 2 36.20 72.52 -69.47
C LYS A 2 36.25 71.29 -68.53
N GLN A 3 37.44 70.83 -68.15
CA GLN A 3 37.60 69.66 -67.27
C GLN A 3 36.96 69.85 -65.89
N LEU A 4 37.08 71.04 -65.30
CA LEU A 4 36.48 71.37 -64.00
C LEU A 4 34.94 71.23 -64.01
N ARG A 5 34.29 71.59 -65.11
CA ARG A 5 32.81 71.44 -65.27
C ARG A 5 32.38 69.98 -65.37
N VAL A 6 33.15 69.16 -66.07
CA VAL A 6 32.89 67.71 -66.18
C VAL A 6 33.01 67.07 -64.80
N LEU A 7 34.08 67.39 -64.07
CA LEU A 7 34.33 66.87 -62.74
C LEU A 7 33.21 67.27 -61.77
N HIS A 8 32.79 68.54 -61.79
CA HIS A 8 31.65 69.03 -61.00
C HIS A 8 30.33 68.29 -61.33
N LYS A 9 30.06 68.00 -62.61
CA LYS A 9 28.86 67.25 -63.02
C LYS A 9 28.91 65.80 -62.52
N GLN A 10 30.08 65.17 -62.55
CA GLN A 10 30.28 63.81 -62.03
C GLN A 10 30.14 63.75 -60.51
N THR A 11 30.73 64.67 -59.75
CA THR A 11 30.55 64.73 -58.29
C THR A 11 29.09 64.99 -57.92
N LYS A 12 28.39 65.88 -58.62
CA LYS A 12 26.96 66.10 -58.40
C LYS A 12 26.11 64.86 -58.68
N LYS A 13 26.46 64.07 -59.71
CA LYS A 13 25.77 62.81 -60.00
C LYS A 13 26.02 61.77 -58.90
N LYS A 14 27.28 61.55 -58.53
CA LYS A 14 27.65 60.62 -57.44
C LYS A 14 27.02 61.01 -56.11
N ALA A 15 27.00 62.30 -55.77
CA ALA A 15 26.36 62.78 -54.54
C ALA A 15 24.85 62.47 -54.51
N LYS A 16 24.16 62.53 -55.66
CA LYS A 16 22.74 62.15 -55.75
C LYS A 16 22.53 60.64 -55.61
N GLU A 17 23.40 59.83 -56.19
CA GLU A 17 23.35 58.37 -56.09
C GLU A 17 23.59 57.93 -54.63
N LEU A 18 24.64 58.46 -54.00
CA LEU A 18 24.94 58.22 -52.58
C LEU A 18 23.79 58.65 -51.68
N LYS A 19 23.17 59.80 -51.95
CA LYS A 19 22.02 60.25 -51.16
C LYS A 19 20.86 59.24 -51.22
N LYS A 20 20.51 58.75 -52.42
CA LYS A 20 19.46 57.73 -52.57
C LYS A 20 19.80 56.44 -51.84
N GLU A 21 21.04 56.00 -51.91
CA GLU A 21 21.48 54.79 -51.22
C GLU A 21 21.38 54.95 -49.69
N VAL A 22 21.80 56.11 -49.16
CA VAL A 22 21.64 56.45 -47.74
C VAL A 22 20.17 56.49 -47.34
N ASP A 23 19.30 57.10 -48.16
CA ASP A 23 17.86 57.15 -47.89
C ASP A 23 17.26 55.73 -47.85
N CYS A 24 17.57 54.87 -48.83
CA CYS A 24 17.14 53.47 -48.85
C CYS A 24 17.66 52.65 -47.64
N LEU A 25 18.93 52.84 -47.27
CA LEU A 25 19.52 52.16 -46.11
C LEU A 25 18.88 52.64 -44.80
N SER A 26 18.55 53.92 -44.71
CA SER A 26 17.86 54.50 -43.56
C SER A 26 16.47 53.88 -43.37
N GLU A 27 15.67 53.78 -44.44
CA GLU A 27 14.36 53.14 -44.41
C GLU A 27 14.44 51.67 -43.99
N ARG A 28 15.40 50.92 -44.56
CA ARG A 28 15.61 49.51 -44.20
C ARG A 28 16.03 49.34 -42.74
N ASN A 29 16.89 50.21 -42.23
CA ASN A 29 17.31 50.19 -40.83
C ASN A 29 16.13 50.50 -39.89
N GLN A 30 15.27 51.46 -40.23
CA GLN A 30 14.06 51.75 -39.46
C GLN A 30 13.12 50.55 -39.42
N SER A 31 12.91 49.87 -40.55
CA SER A 31 12.10 48.64 -40.61
C SER A 31 12.68 47.53 -39.73
N LEU A 32 14.00 47.28 -39.80
CA LEU A 32 14.67 46.27 -38.99
C LEU A 32 14.57 46.57 -37.49
N VAL A 33 14.70 47.83 -37.10
CA VAL A 33 14.51 48.25 -35.70
C VAL A 33 13.08 47.95 -35.24
N ALA A 34 12.07 48.28 -36.05
CA ALA A 34 10.68 48.00 -35.70
C ALA A 34 10.40 46.49 -35.55
N ASP A 35 10.96 45.67 -36.45
CA ASP A 35 10.81 44.21 -36.38
C ASP A 35 11.53 43.62 -35.16
N LEU A 36 12.73 44.10 -34.84
CA LEU A 36 13.45 43.68 -33.63
C LEU A 36 12.69 44.07 -32.36
N SER A 37 12.15 45.29 -32.28
CA SER A 37 11.32 45.71 -31.14
C SER A 37 10.09 44.82 -30.97
N ARG A 38 9.43 44.43 -32.08
CA ARG A 38 8.29 43.49 -32.03
C ARG A 38 8.73 42.11 -31.54
N SER A 39 9.85 41.60 -32.07
CA SER A 39 10.40 40.30 -31.67
C SER A 39 10.78 40.26 -30.19
N ILE A 40 11.35 41.33 -29.65
CA ILE A 40 11.68 41.46 -28.23
C ILE A 40 10.41 41.40 -27.38
N GLY A 41 9.36 42.15 -27.77
CA GLY A 41 8.08 42.11 -27.07
C GLY A 41 7.45 40.70 -27.04
N GLN A 42 7.45 40.01 -28.17
CA GLN A 42 6.97 38.62 -28.25
C GLN A 42 7.79 37.67 -27.37
N GLN A 43 9.10 37.85 -27.30
CA GLN A 43 9.97 37.05 -26.45
C GLN A 43 9.68 37.26 -24.96
N GLU A 44 9.37 38.49 -24.54
CA GLU A 44 8.96 38.79 -23.17
C GLU A 44 7.60 38.19 -22.81
N GLU A 45 6.63 38.21 -23.73
CA GLU A 45 5.33 37.57 -23.55
C GLU A 45 5.47 36.04 -23.40
N LEU A 46 6.27 35.41 -24.27
CA LEU A 46 6.57 33.98 -24.16
C LEU A 46 7.24 33.64 -22.83
N LYS A 47 8.15 34.49 -22.36
CA LYS A 47 8.80 34.30 -21.05
C LYS A 47 7.78 34.35 -19.91
N LYS A 48 6.84 35.30 -19.94
CA LYS A 48 5.75 35.39 -18.94
C LYS A 48 4.84 34.17 -18.99
N LEU A 49 4.45 33.73 -20.20
CA LEU A 49 3.62 32.53 -20.37
C LEU A 49 4.32 31.29 -19.82
N ASN A 50 5.62 31.14 -20.08
CA ASN A 50 6.39 30.01 -19.58
C ASN A 50 6.47 30.00 -18.05
N GLN A 51 6.61 31.17 -17.42
CA GLN A 51 6.56 31.30 -15.95
C GLN A 51 5.19 30.92 -15.39
N ASP A 52 4.10 31.36 -16.03
CA ASP A 52 2.73 30.98 -15.62
C ASP A 52 2.50 29.48 -15.72
N LEU A 53 2.92 28.86 -16.83
CA LEU A 53 2.83 27.41 -17.01
C LEU A 53 3.64 26.65 -15.96
N GLN A 54 4.84 27.11 -15.63
CA GLN A 54 5.65 26.49 -14.59
C GLN A 54 4.95 26.52 -13.22
N MET A 55 4.38 27.67 -12.84
CA MET A 55 3.62 27.77 -11.57
C MET A 55 2.42 26.81 -11.54
N ARG A 56 1.68 26.68 -12.65
CA ARG A 56 0.54 25.75 -12.72
C ARG A 56 0.96 24.28 -12.63
N ILE A 57 2.12 23.93 -13.22
CA ILE A 57 2.67 22.58 -13.12
C ILE A 57 3.06 22.28 -11.68
N ASP A 58 3.72 23.22 -11.01
CA ASP A 58 4.15 23.08 -9.61
C ASP A 58 2.93 22.93 -8.68
N ASP A 59 1.89 23.76 -8.83
CA ASP A 59 0.63 23.66 -8.08
C ASP A 59 -0.06 22.30 -8.30
N ALA A 60 -0.16 21.85 -9.57
CA ALA A 60 -0.77 20.56 -9.88
C ALA A 60 -0.01 19.39 -9.24
N LEU A 61 1.33 19.48 -9.18
CA LEU A 61 2.18 18.47 -8.58
C LEU A 61 2.02 18.43 -7.05
N ILE A 62 1.92 19.60 -6.40
CA ILE A 62 1.63 19.73 -4.96
C ILE A 62 0.26 19.14 -4.62
N HIS A 63 -0.77 19.45 -5.42
CA HIS A 63 -2.11 18.89 -5.21
C HIS A 63 -2.14 17.37 -5.38
N ARG A 64 -1.46 16.84 -6.40
CA ARG A 64 -1.40 15.40 -6.65
C ARG A 64 -0.69 14.66 -5.52
N THR A 65 0.46 15.15 -5.07
CA THR A 65 1.21 14.55 -3.95
C THR A 65 0.40 14.60 -2.65
N SER A 66 -0.19 15.74 -2.32
CA SER A 66 -1.06 15.89 -1.14
C SER A 66 -2.26 14.94 -1.17
N SER A 67 -2.90 14.75 -2.33
CA SER A 67 -4.01 13.81 -2.48
C SER A 67 -3.57 12.35 -2.32
N SER A 68 -2.36 12.02 -2.78
CA SER A 68 -1.80 10.67 -2.70
C SER A 68 -1.41 10.32 -1.27
N LEU A 69 -0.81 11.27 -0.55
CA LEU A 69 -0.51 11.15 0.90
C LEU A 69 -1.78 10.84 1.70
N LYS A 70 -2.87 11.61 1.50
CA LYS A 70 -4.15 11.35 2.18
C LYS A 70 -4.70 9.93 1.92
N LYS A 71 -4.54 9.41 0.71
CA LYS A 71 -4.96 8.04 0.37
C LYS A 71 -4.12 6.99 1.09
N VAL A 72 -2.82 7.21 1.20
CA VAL A 72 -1.90 6.33 1.94
C VAL A 72 -2.26 6.34 3.43
N ASP A 73 -2.46 7.51 4.04
CA ASP A 73 -2.84 7.62 5.45
C ASP A 73 -4.17 6.89 5.73
N THR A 74 -5.16 7.06 4.84
CA THR A 74 -6.45 6.38 4.96
C THR A 74 -6.31 4.85 4.83
N PHE A 75 -5.42 4.39 3.96
CA PHE A 75 -5.14 2.96 3.79
C PHE A 75 -4.48 2.37 5.03
N LEU A 76 -3.45 3.05 5.57
CA LEU A 76 -2.76 2.64 6.79
C LEU A 76 -3.72 2.55 7.97
N ALA A 77 -4.58 3.56 8.16
CA ALA A 77 -5.59 3.54 9.23
C ALA A 77 -6.54 2.33 9.14
N ARG A 78 -6.92 1.90 7.92
CA ARG A 78 -7.75 0.70 7.71
C ARG A 78 -6.99 -0.59 8.02
N VAL A 79 -5.70 -0.65 7.69
CA VAL A 79 -4.85 -1.80 8.02
C VAL A 79 -4.68 -1.92 9.54
N ASP A 80 -4.41 -0.81 10.22
CA ASP A 80 -4.27 -0.79 11.69
C ASP A 80 -5.58 -1.19 12.37
N GLN A 81 -6.72 -0.69 11.89
CA GLN A 81 -8.03 -1.10 12.38
C GLN A 81 -8.26 -2.61 12.18
N GLY A 82 -8.00 -3.15 10.99
CA GLY A 82 -8.15 -4.58 10.72
C GLY A 82 -7.21 -5.44 11.57
N ALA A 83 -6.00 -4.98 11.84
CA ALA A 83 -5.06 -5.65 12.72
C ALA A 83 -5.55 -5.67 14.18
N GLU A 84 -6.12 -4.57 14.69
CA GLU A 84 -6.73 -4.50 16.01
C GLU A 84 -7.97 -5.40 16.14
N GLU A 85 -8.84 -5.42 15.13
CA GLU A 85 -10.01 -6.30 15.07
C GLU A 85 -9.58 -7.77 15.10
N LEU A 86 -8.60 -8.16 14.27
CA LEU A 86 -8.04 -9.51 14.28
C LEU A 86 -7.40 -9.86 15.63
N ARG A 87 -6.66 -8.92 16.23
CA ARG A 87 -6.08 -9.12 17.56
C ARG A 87 -7.15 -9.36 18.61
N TRP A 88 -8.25 -8.62 18.56
CA TRP A 88 -9.38 -8.80 19.46
C TRP A 88 -10.07 -10.15 19.25
N VAL A 89 -10.32 -10.54 18.00
CA VAL A 89 -10.91 -11.86 17.69
C VAL A 89 -10.04 -13.00 18.23
N VAL A 90 -8.72 -12.93 18.05
CA VAL A 90 -7.81 -13.97 18.53
C VAL A 90 -7.72 -14.01 20.05
N LYS A 91 -7.64 -12.84 20.71
CA LYS A 91 -7.46 -12.76 22.17
C LYS A 91 -8.73 -13.01 22.96
N GLU A 92 -9.85 -12.48 22.50
CA GLU A 92 -11.11 -12.46 23.25
C GLU A 92 -12.21 -13.22 22.52
N GLY A 93 -12.39 -13.00 21.22
CA GLY A 93 -13.48 -13.57 20.44
C GLY A 93 -13.48 -15.10 20.41
N ILE A 94 -12.35 -15.72 20.03
CA ILE A 94 -12.20 -17.17 19.97
C ILE A 94 -12.36 -17.80 21.36
N PRO A 95 -11.68 -17.33 22.43
CA PRO A 95 -11.89 -17.87 23.77
C PRO A 95 -13.33 -17.74 24.28
N LEU A 96 -14.00 -16.62 24.02
CA LEU A 96 -15.40 -16.43 24.39
C LEU A 96 -16.33 -17.36 23.62
N PHE A 97 -16.10 -17.53 22.31
CA PHE A 97 -16.86 -18.46 21.48
C PHE A 97 -16.67 -19.91 21.96
N VAL A 98 -15.43 -20.33 22.22
CA VAL A 98 -15.12 -21.67 22.74
C VAL A 98 -15.77 -21.87 24.10
N ARG A 99 -15.71 -20.89 25.00
CA ARG A 99 -16.39 -20.96 26.30
C ARG A 99 -17.90 -21.11 26.14
N ALA A 100 -18.53 -20.27 25.31
CA ALA A 100 -19.97 -20.37 25.04
C ALA A 100 -20.36 -21.72 24.43
N LEU A 101 -19.51 -22.29 23.57
CA LEU A 101 -19.71 -23.61 22.98
C LEU A 101 -19.64 -24.72 24.05
N LEU A 102 -18.67 -24.65 24.96
CA LEU A 102 -18.48 -25.62 26.04
C LEU A 102 -19.58 -25.51 27.12
N ASP A 103 -20.06 -24.30 27.38
CA ASP A 103 -21.14 -24.02 28.34
C ASP A 103 -22.54 -24.33 27.75
N SER A 104 -22.64 -24.59 26.45
CA SER A 104 -23.90 -24.97 25.80
C SER A 104 -24.33 -26.39 26.20
N SER A 105 -25.60 -26.52 26.59
CA SER A 105 -26.25 -27.81 26.89
C SER A 105 -26.19 -28.78 25.71
N ASP A 106 -26.16 -28.26 24.48
CA ASP A 106 -26.12 -29.04 23.24
C ASP A 106 -24.79 -29.77 23.05
N PHE A 107 -23.75 -29.38 23.79
CA PHE A 107 -22.43 -30.00 23.79
C PHE A 107 -22.07 -30.65 25.12
N SER A 108 -23.02 -30.79 26.05
CA SER A 108 -22.82 -31.42 27.37
C SER A 108 -22.05 -32.76 27.32
N ILE A 109 -22.37 -33.63 26.36
CA ILE A 109 -21.68 -34.92 26.18
C ILE A 109 -20.23 -34.73 25.71
N VAL A 110 -19.99 -33.81 24.76
CA VAL A 110 -18.64 -33.50 24.26
C VAL A 110 -17.81 -32.84 25.36
N ASN A 111 -18.41 -31.93 26.12
CA ASN A 111 -17.77 -31.25 27.24
C ASN A 111 -17.38 -32.23 28.37
N ALA A 112 -18.30 -33.13 28.75
CA ALA A 112 -18.02 -34.19 29.71
C ALA A 112 -16.89 -35.13 29.23
N THR A 113 -16.88 -35.47 27.94
CA THR A 113 -15.85 -36.33 27.34
C THR A 113 -14.49 -35.63 27.29
N LEU A 114 -14.47 -34.34 26.95
CA LEU A 114 -13.27 -33.51 26.92
C LEU A 114 -12.68 -33.35 28.33
N HIS A 115 -13.50 -33.00 29.32
CA HIS A 115 -13.08 -32.92 30.72
C HIS A 115 -12.52 -34.25 31.23
N THR A 116 -13.19 -35.35 30.92
CA THR A 116 -12.70 -36.69 31.27
C THR A 116 -11.34 -36.93 30.63
N SER A 117 -11.19 -36.64 29.33
CA SER A 117 -9.92 -36.81 28.61
C SER A 117 -8.79 -35.94 29.18
N SER A 118 -9.08 -34.69 29.55
CA SER A 118 -8.10 -33.80 30.17
C SER A 118 -7.65 -34.30 31.55
N ILE A 119 -8.57 -34.78 32.38
CA ILE A 119 -8.25 -35.41 33.67
C ILE A 119 -7.40 -36.66 33.47
N GLN A 120 -7.79 -37.51 32.52
CA GLN A 120 -7.04 -38.73 32.18
C GLN A 120 -5.62 -38.43 31.68
N LEU A 121 -5.46 -37.38 30.85
CA LEU A 121 -4.14 -36.95 30.36
C LEU A 121 -3.27 -36.37 31.49
N GLY A 122 -3.84 -35.55 32.38
CA GLY A 122 -3.12 -35.03 33.55
C GLY A 122 -2.66 -36.14 34.49
N LEU A 123 -3.56 -37.07 34.82
CA LEU A 123 -3.23 -38.26 35.63
C LEU A 123 -2.15 -39.13 34.95
N HIS A 124 -2.19 -39.25 33.62
CA HIS A 124 -1.16 -39.95 32.87
C HIS A 124 0.21 -39.27 33.02
N GLN A 125 0.27 -37.94 32.85
CA GLN A 125 1.50 -37.16 33.02
C GLN A 125 2.07 -37.28 34.44
N ASP A 126 1.21 -37.19 35.46
CA ASP A 126 1.62 -37.35 36.87
C ASP A 126 2.14 -38.77 37.15
N CYS A 127 1.50 -39.80 36.58
CA CYS A 127 1.94 -41.19 36.70
C CYS A 127 3.28 -41.45 36.00
N VAL A 128 3.50 -40.85 34.82
CA VAL A 128 4.79 -40.89 34.12
C VAL A 128 5.87 -40.23 34.99
N GLY A 129 5.61 -39.04 35.52
CA GLY A 129 6.53 -38.35 36.41
C GLY A 129 6.85 -39.13 37.69
N LEU A 130 5.86 -39.82 38.28
CA LEU A 130 6.06 -40.67 39.45
C LEU A 130 6.94 -41.89 39.13
N LYS A 131 6.74 -42.51 37.96
CA LYS A 131 7.54 -43.65 37.48
C LYS A 131 8.99 -43.25 37.19
N GLU A 132 9.20 -42.06 36.64
CA GLU A 132 10.54 -41.50 36.43
C GLU A 132 11.24 -41.20 37.76
N LYS A 133 10.50 -40.76 38.79
CA LYS A 133 11.05 -40.38 40.09
C LYS A 133 11.35 -41.57 41.02
N TYR A 134 10.59 -42.67 40.92
CA TYR A 134 10.73 -43.85 41.79
C TYR A 134 10.75 -45.17 40.99
N PRO A 135 11.77 -45.41 40.16
CA PRO A 135 11.79 -46.53 39.22
C PRO A 135 11.93 -47.91 39.89
N GLU A 136 12.64 -48.02 41.02
CA GLU A 136 12.91 -49.30 41.68
C GLU A 136 11.74 -49.78 42.57
N GLU A 137 10.92 -48.86 43.08
CA GLU A 137 9.78 -49.17 43.96
C GLU A 137 8.56 -49.68 43.19
N LEU A 138 8.51 -49.42 41.88
CA LEU A 138 7.41 -49.77 40.98
C LEU A 138 7.73 -50.96 40.05
N LYS A 139 8.94 -51.51 40.15
CA LYS A 139 9.48 -52.54 39.24
C LYS A 139 8.82 -53.92 39.42
N ASP A 140 8.43 -54.27 40.64
CA ASP A 140 7.84 -55.58 40.98
C ASP A 140 6.30 -55.59 40.98
N LYS A 141 5.68 -54.42 40.86
CA LYS A 141 4.23 -54.30 40.72
C LYS A 141 3.95 -54.18 39.24
N SER A 142 3.70 -55.31 38.57
CA SER A 142 3.28 -55.33 37.16
C SER A 142 1.87 -54.73 37.01
N VAL A 143 1.75 -53.43 37.25
CA VAL A 143 0.55 -52.68 36.90
C VAL A 143 0.65 -52.44 35.41
N LEU A 144 0.19 -53.42 34.62
CA LEU A 144 -0.09 -53.22 33.20
C LEU A 144 -1.19 -52.16 33.13
N TYR A 145 -0.81 -50.89 33.01
CA TYR A 145 -1.75 -49.82 32.69
C TYR A 145 -2.17 -50.00 31.22
N SER A 146 -3.26 -50.74 30.99
CA SER A 146 -3.95 -50.82 29.69
C SER A 146 -4.71 -49.52 29.42
N TYR A 147 -3.98 -48.42 29.28
CA TYR A 147 -4.52 -47.09 29.01
C TYR A 147 -4.55 -46.67 27.53
N PRO A 148 -3.65 -47.16 26.64
CA PRO A 148 -3.62 -46.72 25.25
C PRO A 148 -4.91 -47.05 24.48
N ASP A 149 -5.51 -48.21 24.73
CA ASP A 149 -6.70 -48.65 24.00
C ASP A 149 -7.95 -47.84 24.38
N ALA A 150 -8.07 -47.44 25.65
CA ALA A 150 -9.16 -46.60 26.12
C ALA A 150 -9.05 -45.15 25.59
N GLN A 151 -7.84 -44.58 25.60
CA GLN A 151 -7.59 -43.25 25.01
C GLN A 151 -7.86 -43.24 23.50
N ARG A 152 -7.43 -44.29 22.78
CA ARG A 152 -7.66 -44.40 21.34
C ARG A 152 -9.15 -44.49 21.01
N GLN A 153 -9.90 -45.30 21.76
CA GLN A 153 -11.35 -45.39 21.60
C GLN A 153 -12.08 -44.07 21.89
N ILE A 154 -11.62 -43.28 22.88
CA ILE A 154 -12.20 -41.97 23.19
C ILE A 154 -11.88 -40.96 22.08
N ILE A 155 -10.64 -40.90 21.59
CA ILE A 155 -10.25 -40.02 20.48
C ILE A 155 -11.03 -40.39 19.21
N ASP A 156 -11.14 -41.67 18.88
CA ASP A 156 -11.90 -42.16 17.73
C ASP A 156 -13.40 -41.78 17.86
N ARG A 157 -13.98 -41.92 19.06
CA ARG A 157 -15.36 -41.53 19.36
C ARG A 157 -15.59 -40.02 19.24
N ILE A 158 -14.65 -39.19 19.69
CA ILE A 158 -14.71 -37.73 19.55
C ILE A 158 -14.60 -37.32 18.07
N SER A 159 -13.68 -37.94 17.32
CA SER A 159 -13.55 -37.75 15.86
C SER A 159 -14.84 -38.11 15.12
N GLU A 160 -15.46 -39.23 15.48
CA GLU A 160 -16.71 -39.68 14.86
C GLU A 160 -17.88 -38.73 15.18
N MET A 161 -18.01 -38.29 16.43
CA MET A 161 -19.06 -37.35 16.86
C MET A 161 -18.90 -35.96 16.25
N THR A 162 -17.66 -35.47 16.11
CA THR A 162 -17.37 -34.18 15.45
C THR A 162 -17.64 -34.27 13.96
N THR A 163 -17.20 -35.34 13.28
CA THR A 163 -17.48 -35.56 11.86
C THR A 163 -18.98 -35.65 11.58
N TYR A 164 -19.75 -36.34 12.44
CA TYR A 164 -21.21 -36.48 12.28
C TYR A 164 -21.97 -35.17 12.55
N LYS A 165 -21.60 -34.39 13.57
CA LYS A 165 -22.23 -33.08 13.86
C LYS A 165 -21.89 -32.00 12.82
N TYR A 166 -20.67 -31.98 12.29
CA TYR A 166 -20.31 -31.07 11.19
C TYR A 166 -20.95 -31.47 9.86
N SER A 167 -21.26 -32.76 9.67
CA SER A 167 -22.11 -33.23 8.56
C SER A 167 -23.57 -32.75 8.70
N PHE A 168 -24.08 -32.59 9.93
CA PHE A 168 -25.43 -32.04 10.16
C PHE A 168 -25.52 -30.53 9.88
N LEU A 169 -24.47 -29.76 10.16
CA LEU A 169 -24.38 -28.35 9.74
C LEU A 169 -24.27 -28.18 8.22
N SER A 170 -23.81 -29.22 7.51
CA SER A 170 -23.81 -29.26 6.04
C SER A 170 -25.21 -29.57 5.47
N ALA A 171 -26.08 -30.21 6.26
CA ALA A 171 -27.44 -30.58 5.86
C ALA A 171 -28.51 -29.51 6.19
N LEU A 172 -28.17 -28.51 7.00
CA LEU A 172 -29.02 -27.34 7.31
C LEU A 172 -28.66 -26.09 6.50
N GLY A 173 -27.74 -26.23 5.53
CA GLY A 173 -27.43 -25.21 4.53
C GLY A 173 -28.21 -25.42 3.24
N GLU A 174 -29.55 -25.28 3.30
CA GLU A 174 -30.43 -24.87 2.19
C GLU A 174 -31.42 -23.82 2.70
#